data_AF-A0A662FZJ0-F1
#
_entry.id   AF-A0A662FZJ0-F1
#
_cell.length_a   1.000
_cell.length_b   1.000
_cell.length_c   1.000
_cell.angle_alpha   90.00
_cell.angle_beta   90.00
_cell.angle_gamma   90.00
#
_symmetry.space_group_name_H-M   'P 1'
#
loop_
_entity.id
_entity.type
_entity.pdbx_description
1 polymer ?
#
loop_
_entity_poly.entity_id
_entity_poly.type
_entity_poly.pdbx_seq_one_letter_code
_entity_poly.pdbx_strand_id
1 'polypeptide(L)'
;MLGGVVFGCGGFRVLGEDLCGVIVRTLGGRVDRMTVLGESEGLCNVVCEGFDGVFLVGKGVVFEEGLLDALSSSEGDVLAAVDGSVDAGSLPRVGGDGLVFVGVMYVGGEALEWLCRHCRDFGDVDSVLEALSGVFRVRLVGVEGFAWWRVRDERGALAASWRLKLARERERLRDKRVFLFDLDGTLVLGRKPIGGAGEFLDFLKRSELKPVVVTNNSSLTRDDVLVRIRDTLGVMLEEDEVYSSVEFFASRFGSSGKFYYLLPRRVVEYYGLEHCWDDPEECDGVAVGFDRELTYGRLADASLLLQRGKRFLLIHPDLRYPSEEGFLPDAGSIARLLEAVTGRSPEWVGGKPSGEFIGHYLSSRGYSESESVYFGDRLYTDVKMGLESGIDVVLVLTGETGISDIDEGFLLKDHVFVARDLVEYALLVYGVRLGRVDYRGLGL
;
A
#
# COMPACT_ATOMS: atom_id res chain seq x y z
N MET A 1 31.85 -23.05 -21.91
CA MET A 1 30.65 -22.17 -22.01
C MET A 1 30.18 -21.88 -20.59
N LEU A 2 29.30 -20.89 -20.44
CA LEU A 2 28.49 -20.54 -19.26
C LEU A 2 28.23 -21.72 -18.29
N GLY A 3 28.30 -21.59 -16.97
CA GLY A 3 28.73 -20.49 -16.11
C GLY A 3 28.68 -20.99 -14.65
N GLY A 4 29.70 -20.71 -13.83
CA GLY A 4 29.82 -21.29 -12.49
C GLY A 4 29.71 -20.24 -11.38
N VAL A 5 28.85 -20.49 -10.38
CA VAL A 5 28.73 -19.66 -9.17
C VAL A 5 29.49 -20.34 -8.03
N VAL A 6 30.27 -19.56 -7.27
CA VAL A 6 30.95 -20.02 -6.05
C VAL A 6 30.23 -19.42 -4.85
N PHE A 7 29.76 -20.28 -3.94
CA PHE A 7 29.19 -19.86 -2.66
C PHE A 7 30.23 -19.89 -1.55
N GLY A 8 30.28 -18.83 -0.74
CA GLY A 8 31.03 -18.77 0.51
C GLY A 8 30.08 -18.48 1.67
N CYS A 9 29.67 -19.52 2.41
CA CYS A 9 28.76 -19.38 3.54
C CYS A 9 29.52 -19.17 4.86
N GLY A 10 29.14 -18.13 5.61
CA GLY A 10 29.62 -17.91 6.97
C GLY A 10 28.74 -18.59 8.03
N GLY A 11 29.14 -19.80 8.44
CA GLY A 11 28.83 -20.43 9.73
C GLY A 11 27.39 -20.43 10.26
N PHE A 12 26.63 -21.49 9.98
CA PHE A 12 25.51 -21.96 10.81
C PHE A 12 25.55 -23.48 10.96
N ARG A 13 25.12 -23.99 12.12
CA ARG A 13 24.75 -25.40 12.34
C ARG A 13 23.27 -25.44 12.69
N VAL A 14 22.49 -26.26 11.99
CA VAL A 14 21.07 -26.48 12.27
C VAL A 14 20.91 -27.83 12.97
N LEU A 15 20.31 -27.82 14.16
CA LEU A 15 19.89 -28.99 14.95
C LEU A 15 20.90 -30.15 15.11
N GLY A 16 22.20 -29.88 15.00
CA GLY A 16 23.26 -30.87 15.21
C GLY A 16 23.60 -31.75 14.00
N GLU A 17 22.95 -31.53 12.85
CA GLU A 17 23.40 -32.07 11.57
C GLU A 17 24.38 -31.09 10.89
N ASP A 18 25.24 -31.64 10.03
CA ASP A 18 26.10 -30.83 9.18
C ASP A 18 25.31 -30.22 8.00
N LEU A 19 25.61 -28.96 7.68
CA LEU A 19 24.91 -28.19 6.65
C LEU A 19 25.05 -28.84 5.27
N CYS A 20 26.18 -29.47 4.97
CA CYS A 20 26.34 -30.21 3.72
C CYS A 20 25.45 -31.47 3.66
N GLY A 21 25.27 -32.16 4.79
CA GLY A 21 24.29 -33.26 4.92
C GLY A 21 22.82 -32.82 4.80
N VAL A 22 22.50 -31.54 5.01
CA VAL A 22 21.18 -30.94 4.75
C VAL A 22 21.05 -30.57 3.28
N ILE A 23 22.01 -29.81 2.72
CA ILE A 23 22.00 -29.37 1.31
C ILE A 23 21.92 -30.57 0.35
N VAL A 24 22.65 -31.66 0.61
CA VAL A 24 22.60 -32.91 -0.19
C VAL A 24 21.20 -33.56 -0.16
N ARG A 25 20.47 -33.47 0.96
CA ARG A 25 19.09 -34.00 1.09
C ARG A 25 18.07 -33.10 0.39
N THR A 26 18.20 -31.79 0.54
CA THR A 26 17.24 -30.79 0.02
C THR A 26 17.38 -30.60 -1.49
N LEU A 27 18.60 -30.69 -2.04
CA LEU A 27 18.86 -30.54 -3.48
C LEU A 27 19.00 -31.88 -4.22
N GLY A 28 18.98 -33.02 -3.51
CA GLY A 28 19.18 -34.37 -4.03
C GLY A 28 18.10 -34.83 -5.00
N GLY A 29 18.20 -34.37 -6.25
CA GLY A 29 17.25 -34.63 -7.33
C GLY A 29 16.97 -33.42 -8.24
N ARG A 30 17.48 -32.23 -7.90
CA ARG A 30 17.31 -30.96 -8.66
C ARG A 30 18.62 -30.39 -9.23
N VAL A 31 19.73 -31.17 -9.19
CA VAL A 31 21.05 -30.82 -9.74
C VAL A 31 21.66 -32.05 -10.40
N ASP A 32 22.27 -31.87 -11.57
CA ASP A 32 22.86 -32.97 -12.37
C ASP A 32 24.12 -33.55 -11.71
N ARG A 33 24.87 -32.70 -10.99
CA ARG A 33 26.09 -33.11 -10.29
C ARG A 33 26.37 -32.22 -9.09
N MET A 34 26.89 -32.82 -8.02
CA MET A 34 27.29 -32.13 -6.79
C MET A 34 28.65 -32.69 -6.33
N THR A 35 29.63 -31.81 -6.11
CA THR A 35 31.01 -32.18 -5.75
C THR A 35 31.48 -31.37 -4.54
N VAL A 36 31.76 -32.05 -3.42
CA VAL A 36 32.36 -31.44 -2.23
C VAL A 36 33.86 -31.26 -2.47
N LEU A 37 34.35 -30.03 -2.40
CA LEU A 37 35.75 -29.67 -2.64
C LEU A 37 36.63 -29.72 -1.37
N GLY A 38 36.01 -29.71 -0.19
CA GLY A 38 36.71 -29.89 1.09
C GLY A 38 35.98 -29.27 2.28
N GLU A 39 36.25 -29.84 3.46
CA GLU A 39 35.71 -29.44 4.76
C GLU A 39 36.83 -28.99 5.71
N SER A 40 36.61 -27.90 6.44
CA SER A 40 37.49 -27.46 7.54
C SER A 40 36.73 -26.53 8.49
N GLU A 41 36.83 -26.76 9.79
CA GLU A 41 36.31 -25.87 10.86
C GLU A 41 34.87 -25.35 10.68
N GLY A 42 33.96 -26.19 10.18
CA GLY A 42 32.55 -25.81 9.95
C GLY A 42 32.31 -25.03 8.66
N LEU A 43 33.27 -25.01 7.74
CA LEU A 43 33.12 -24.60 6.35
C LEU A 43 33.10 -25.87 5.48
N CYS A 44 32.10 -25.98 4.61
CA CYS A 44 32.00 -27.00 3.57
C CYS A 44 31.89 -26.31 2.21
N ASN A 45 32.79 -26.64 1.29
CA ASN A 45 32.81 -26.07 -0.06
C ASN A 45 32.17 -27.06 -1.04
N VAL A 46 31.15 -26.65 -1.79
CA VAL A 46 30.47 -27.52 -2.75
C VAL A 46 30.28 -26.83 -4.10
N VAL A 47 30.48 -27.58 -5.17
CA VAL A 47 30.13 -27.21 -6.55
C VAL A 47 28.87 -27.97 -6.96
N CYS A 48 27.89 -27.25 -7.50
CA CYS A 48 26.68 -27.81 -8.10
C CYS A 48 26.63 -27.46 -9.59
N GLU A 49 26.24 -28.42 -10.42
CA GLU A 49 26.10 -28.27 -11.89
C GLU A 49 24.62 -28.43 -12.28
N GLY A 50 24.12 -27.58 -13.19
CA GLY A 50 22.79 -27.74 -13.83
C GLY A 50 21.65 -26.83 -13.31
N PHE A 51 21.92 -25.60 -12.88
CA PHE A 51 20.86 -24.67 -12.40
C PHE A 51 21.05 -23.25 -12.96
N ASP A 52 19.97 -22.63 -13.48
CA ASP A 52 19.96 -21.27 -14.00
C ASP A 52 19.57 -20.26 -12.90
N GLY A 53 20.54 -19.78 -12.12
CA GLY A 53 20.31 -18.76 -11.09
C GLY A 53 21.54 -18.38 -10.27
N VAL A 54 21.57 -17.16 -9.71
CA VAL A 54 22.68 -16.65 -8.88
C VAL A 54 22.14 -15.98 -7.61
N PHE A 55 22.68 -16.34 -6.44
CA PHE A 55 22.40 -15.70 -5.16
C PHE A 55 23.67 -15.06 -4.57
N LEU A 56 23.55 -13.88 -3.96
CA LEU A 56 24.62 -13.25 -3.17
C LEU A 56 24.07 -12.86 -1.80
N VAL A 57 24.71 -13.36 -0.74
CA VAL A 57 24.36 -13.06 0.66
C VAL A 57 25.48 -12.23 1.29
N GLY A 58 25.13 -11.04 1.78
CA GLY A 58 26.04 -10.17 2.51
C GLY A 58 26.31 -10.63 3.95
N LYS A 59 27.48 -10.25 4.47
CA LYS A 59 27.94 -10.59 5.82
C LYS A 59 26.96 -10.04 6.88
N GLY A 60 26.37 -10.91 7.71
CA GLY A 60 25.53 -10.52 8.86
C GLY A 60 24.05 -10.91 8.80
N VAL A 61 23.63 -11.73 7.84
CA VAL A 61 22.27 -12.31 7.83
C VAL A 61 22.21 -13.53 8.74
N VAL A 62 21.30 -13.49 9.73
CA VAL A 62 20.85 -14.67 10.48
C VAL A 62 19.52 -15.09 9.86
N PHE A 63 19.46 -16.33 9.39
CA PHE A 63 18.25 -16.99 8.91
C PHE A 63 17.63 -17.79 10.08
N GLU A 64 16.30 -17.72 10.24
CA GLU A 64 15.55 -18.58 11.16
C GLU A 64 14.98 -19.79 10.39
N GLU A 65 14.83 -20.93 11.07
CA GLU A 65 14.21 -22.13 10.50
C GLU A 65 12.77 -21.81 10.05
N GLY A 66 12.49 -22.04 8.76
CA GLY A 66 11.23 -21.70 8.10
C GLY A 66 11.38 -20.95 6.77
N LEU A 67 12.31 -19.98 6.67
CA LEU A 67 12.49 -19.23 5.40
C LEU A 67 13.04 -20.12 4.26
N LEU A 68 13.81 -21.16 4.60
CA LEU A 68 14.33 -22.11 3.61
C LEU A 68 13.24 -23.08 3.12
N ASP A 69 12.29 -23.46 3.97
CA ASP A 69 11.17 -24.32 3.58
C ASP A 69 10.20 -23.56 2.66
N ALA A 70 9.94 -22.29 2.95
CA ALA A 70 9.23 -21.36 2.08
C ALA A 70 9.82 -21.33 0.66
N LEU A 71 11.11 -20.99 0.55
CA LEU A 71 11.86 -20.94 -0.71
C LEU A 71 11.97 -22.30 -1.43
N SER A 72 11.82 -23.42 -0.72
CA SER A 72 11.83 -24.75 -1.33
C SER A 72 10.53 -25.11 -2.07
N SER A 73 9.44 -24.43 -1.72
CA SER A 73 8.07 -24.70 -2.16
C SER A 73 7.60 -23.88 -3.36
N SER A 74 8.29 -22.77 -3.67
CA SER A 74 7.99 -21.89 -4.81
C SER A 74 8.64 -22.39 -6.10
N GLU A 75 7.84 -22.79 -7.09
CA GLU A 75 8.31 -22.99 -8.47
C GLU A 75 8.39 -21.63 -9.19
N GLY A 76 9.50 -20.90 -9.03
CA GLY A 76 9.75 -19.63 -9.72
C GLY A 76 10.92 -18.82 -9.14
N ASP A 77 11.51 -17.95 -9.95
CA ASP A 77 12.66 -17.10 -9.61
C ASP A 77 12.32 -15.94 -8.63
N VAL A 78 13.35 -15.33 -8.01
CA VAL A 78 13.65 -13.87 -7.99
C VAL A 78 14.43 -13.40 -6.73
N LEU A 79 15.37 -12.46 -6.93
CA LEU A 79 15.84 -11.46 -5.94
C LEU A 79 16.12 -10.12 -6.68
N ALA A 80 15.84 -8.95 -6.07
CA ALA A 80 15.64 -7.70 -6.84
C ALA A 80 16.12 -6.38 -6.17
N ALA A 81 16.43 -5.34 -6.97
CA ALA A 81 16.83 -3.96 -6.56
C ALA A 81 16.76 -2.91 -7.71
N VAL A 82 16.10 -1.72 -7.50
CA VAL A 82 15.97 -0.54 -8.43
C VAL A 82 15.61 0.76 -7.61
N ASP A 83 15.61 2.01 -8.12
CA ASP A 83 16.73 2.97 -8.36
C ASP A 83 16.23 4.45 -8.57
N GLY A 84 17.03 5.49 -8.26
CA GLY A 84 16.87 6.93 -8.66
C GLY A 84 16.24 7.94 -7.65
N SER A 85 16.11 9.25 -7.90
CA SER A 85 16.78 10.19 -8.84
C SER A 85 16.62 11.68 -8.39
N VAL A 86 17.23 12.62 -9.17
CA VAL A 86 17.41 14.09 -8.96
C VAL A 86 18.67 14.42 -8.12
N ASP A 87 19.60 15.33 -8.48
CA ASP A 87 19.82 16.22 -9.66
C ASP A 87 21.31 16.12 -10.14
N ALA A 88 21.65 16.73 -11.30
CA ALA A 88 23.04 16.86 -11.76
C ALA A 88 23.35 18.14 -12.58
N GLY A 89 23.18 19.34 -12.00
CA GLY A 89 23.62 20.63 -12.57
C GLY A 89 25.14 20.82 -12.86
N SER A 90 25.91 19.74 -12.97
CA SER A 90 27.37 19.73 -13.09
C SER A 90 27.96 18.68 -14.06
N LEU A 91 27.13 17.93 -14.80
CA LEU A 91 27.62 16.85 -15.69
C LEU A 91 27.23 17.02 -17.18
N PRO A 92 28.15 16.72 -18.13
CA PRO A 92 27.97 17.03 -19.55
C PRO A 92 27.11 16.00 -20.30
N ARG A 93 26.40 16.47 -21.33
CA ARG A 93 25.57 15.63 -22.22
C ARG A 93 26.39 14.97 -23.33
N VAL A 94 26.26 13.64 -23.47
CA VAL A 94 26.29 12.90 -24.75
C VAL A 94 25.25 11.78 -24.62
N GLY A 95 24.50 11.45 -25.68
CA GLY A 95 23.25 10.69 -25.58
C GLY A 95 23.31 9.20 -25.95
N GLY A 96 22.15 8.53 -25.83
CA GLY A 96 21.89 7.16 -26.27
C GLY A 96 21.67 6.17 -25.12
N ASP A 97 20.43 5.72 -24.97
CA ASP A 97 19.91 4.53 -24.25
C ASP A 97 20.59 4.11 -22.93
N GLY A 98 19.85 4.30 -21.82
CA GLY A 98 20.35 4.17 -20.45
C GLY A 98 20.68 2.75 -19.99
N LEU A 99 21.76 2.64 -19.21
CA LEU A 99 22.28 1.41 -18.61
C LEU A 99 22.31 1.58 -17.07
N VAL A 100 21.64 0.68 -16.34
CA VAL A 100 21.54 0.72 -14.87
C VAL A 100 22.74 0.00 -14.23
N PHE A 101 23.33 0.60 -13.19
CA PHE A 101 24.43 -0.01 -12.43
C PHE A 101 23.92 -0.65 -11.13
N VAL A 102 23.88 -1.98 -11.10
CA VAL A 102 23.95 -2.73 -9.83
C VAL A 102 25.40 -2.65 -9.32
N GLY A 103 25.59 -2.59 -8.01
CA GLY A 103 26.89 -2.69 -7.33
C GLY A 103 27.52 -4.09 -7.44
N VAL A 104 27.72 -4.59 -8.66
CA VAL A 104 28.53 -5.78 -8.92
C VAL A 104 29.99 -5.35 -8.95
N MET A 105 30.77 -5.78 -7.96
CA MET A 105 32.22 -5.74 -8.10
C MET A 105 32.57 -6.80 -9.16
N TYR A 106 32.80 -6.38 -10.41
CA TYR A 106 33.13 -7.29 -11.50
C TYR A 106 34.59 -7.72 -11.37
N VAL A 107 34.82 -8.65 -10.46
CA VAL A 107 36.11 -9.23 -10.16
C VAL A 107 36.34 -10.37 -11.15
N GLY A 108 37.04 -10.09 -12.26
CA GLY A 108 37.49 -11.14 -13.17
C GLY A 108 38.34 -12.19 -12.44
N GLY A 109 38.42 -13.43 -12.94
CA GLY A 109 39.02 -14.55 -12.20
C GLY A 109 40.41 -14.26 -11.60
N GLU A 110 41.29 -13.59 -12.36
CA GLU A 110 42.62 -13.16 -11.89
C GLU A 110 42.55 -12.12 -10.75
N ALA A 111 41.58 -11.20 -10.79
CA ALA A 111 41.33 -10.22 -9.74
C ALA A 111 40.84 -10.90 -8.44
N LEU A 112 40.06 -11.97 -8.58
CA LEU A 112 39.46 -12.68 -7.44
C LEU A 112 40.52 -13.53 -6.75
N GLU A 113 41.33 -14.25 -7.52
CA GLU A 113 42.52 -14.92 -6.98
C GLU A 113 43.50 -13.93 -6.33
N TRP A 114 43.73 -12.77 -6.95
CA TRP A 114 44.63 -11.77 -6.41
C TRP A 114 44.12 -11.19 -5.08
N LEU A 115 42.81 -10.89 -4.98
CA LEU A 115 42.17 -10.49 -3.72
C LEU A 115 42.25 -11.60 -2.67
N CYS A 116 41.89 -12.84 -3.02
CA CYS A 116 41.96 -13.96 -2.06
C CYS A 116 43.38 -14.21 -1.53
N ARG A 117 44.43 -13.89 -2.31
CA ARG A 117 45.84 -13.96 -1.88
C ARG A 117 46.25 -12.80 -0.96
N HIS A 118 45.84 -11.56 -1.25
CA HIS A 118 46.39 -10.35 -0.59
C HIS A 118 45.42 -9.61 0.34
N CYS A 119 44.12 -9.96 0.39
CA CYS A 119 43.12 -9.29 1.25
C CYS A 119 43.44 -9.29 2.75
N ARG A 120 44.36 -10.14 3.22
CA ARG A 120 44.81 -10.16 4.63
C ARG A 120 45.91 -9.13 4.92
N ASP A 121 46.56 -8.61 3.88
CA ASP A 121 47.69 -7.70 3.98
C ASP A 121 47.24 -6.22 3.98
N PHE A 122 45.99 -5.96 3.58
CA PHE A 122 45.39 -4.62 3.59
C PHE A 122 44.64 -4.37 4.90
N GLY A 123 45.06 -3.35 5.65
CA GLY A 123 44.49 -3.01 6.96
C GLY A 123 43.19 -2.20 6.92
N ASP A 124 42.87 -1.61 5.76
CA ASP A 124 41.71 -0.76 5.55
C ASP A 124 41.20 -0.86 4.09
N VAL A 125 40.02 -0.28 3.85
CA VAL A 125 39.32 -0.35 2.56
C VAL A 125 40.02 0.47 1.48
N ASP A 126 40.61 1.63 1.82
CA ASP A 126 41.30 2.50 0.87
C ASP A 126 42.55 1.83 0.30
N SER A 127 43.31 1.10 1.14
CA SER A 127 44.47 0.30 0.72
C SER A 127 44.10 -0.81 -0.27
N VAL A 128 42.94 -1.46 -0.11
CA VAL A 128 42.42 -2.45 -1.07
C VAL A 128 42.08 -1.78 -2.40
N LEU A 129 41.50 -0.57 -2.36
CA LEU A 129 41.04 0.16 -3.54
C LEU A 129 42.20 0.74 -4.35
N GLU A 130 43.23 1.26 -3.70
CA GLU A 130 44.45 1.76 -4.35
C GLU A 130 45.19 0.62 -5.06
N ALA A 131 45.34 -0.54 -4.39
CA ALA A 131 46.00 -1.69 -4.99
C ALA A 131 45.18 -2.34 -6.13
N LEU A 132 43.85 -2.38 -6.02
CA LEU A 132 42.99 -2.87 -7.10
C LEU A 132 42.96 -1.93 -8.31
N SER A 133 42.94 -0.61 -8.11
CA SER A 133 42.83 0.37 -9.19
C SER A 133 44.09 0.48 -10.06
N GLY A 134 45.24 -0.02 -9.58
CA GLY A 134 46.46 -0.21 -10.38
C GLY A 134 46.41 -1.42 -11.34
N VAL A 135 45.45 -2.34 -11.19
CA VAL A 135 45.37 -3.59 -11.97
C VAL A 135 44.03 -3.72 -12.72
N PHE A 136 42.93 -3.21 -12.13
CA PHE A 136 41.58 -3.33 -12.65
C PHE A 136 40.87 -1.98 -12.66
N ARG A 137 39.90 -1.81 -13.57
CA ARG A 137 39.10 -0.58 -13.67
C ARG A 137 37.99 -0.57 -12.62
N VAL A 138 38.36 -0.34 -11.37
CA VAL A 138 37.42 -0.26 -10.24
C VAL A 138 36.66 1.06 -10.26
N ARG A 139 35.34 0.99 -10.01
CA ARG A 139 34.50 2.15 -9.71
C ARG A 139 33.83 1.93 -8.37
N LEU A 140 34.13 2.80 -7.40
CA LEU A 140 33.34 2.89 -6.18
C LEU A 140 31.96 3.45 -6.52
N VAL A 141 30.93 2.75 -6.07
CA VAL A 141 29.56 3.27 -6.01
C VAL A 141 29.31 3.56 -4.54
N GLY A 142 29.22 4.84 -4.19
CA GLY A 142 28.82 5.26 -2.85
C GLY A 142 27.37 4.83 -2.62
N VAL A 143 27.15 3.94 -1.66
CA VAL A 143 25.82 3.45 -1.28
C VAL A 143 25.27 4.15 -0.02
N GLU A 144 25.89 5.27 0.33
CA GLU A 144 25.43 6.19 1.37
C GLU A 144 24.17 6.93 0.88
N GLY A 145 23.18 7.12 1.76
CA GLY A 145 21.91 7.77 1.41
C GLY A 145 20.80 6.82 0.93
N PHE A 146 21.11 5.58 0.53
CA PHE A 146 20.14 4.58 0.12
C PHE A 146 19.33 4.04 1.31
N ALA A 147 18.07 3.65 1.07
CA ALA A 147 17.21 3.01 2.06
C ALA A 147 17.44 1.50 2.10
N TRP A 148 17.82 0.97 3.26
CA TRP A 148 18.16 -0.44 3.46
C TRP A 148 17.10 -1.16 4.29
N TRP A 149 16.78 -2.39 3.89
CA TRP A 149 15.77 -3.23 4.53
C TRP A 149 16.35 -4.60 4.82
N ARG A 150 16.16 -5.10 6.05
CA ARG A 150 16.58 -6.45 6.43
C ARG A 150 15.41 -7.42 6.26
N VAL A 151 15.49 -8.26 5.24
CA VAL A 151 14.65 -9.45 5.11
C VAL A 151 15.10 -10.50 6.14
N ARG A 152 14.14 -11.18 6.78
CA ARG A 152 14.39 -12.27 7.75
C ARG A 152 13.50 -13.49 7.51
N ASP A 153 12.32 -13.24 6.99
CA ASP A 153 11.18 -14.15 6.82
C ASP A 153 10.43 -13.82 5.51
N GLU A 154 9.44 -14.63 5.14
CA GLU A 154 8.59 -14.42 3.95
C GLU A 154 7.91 -13.04 3.98
N ARG A 155 7.46 -12.62 5.17
CA ARG A 155 6.87 -11.30 5.41
C ARG A 155 7.84 -10.18 5.03
N GLY A 156 9.10 -10.29 5.44
CA GLY A 156 10.16 -9.37 5.03
C GLY A 156 10.43 -9.38 3.52
N ALA A 157 10.29 -10.54 2.86
CA ALA A 157 10.49 -10.68 1.42
C ALA A 157 9.34 -10.04 0.62
N LEU A 158 8.09 -10.34 0.97
CA LEU A 158 6.89 -9.68 0.43
C LEU A 158 6.97 -8.16 0.62
N ALA A 159 7.41 -7.73 1.81
CA ALA A 159 7.62 -6.32 2.12
C ALA A 159 8.78 -5.68 1.37
N ALA A 160 9.78 -6.44 0.90
CA ALA A 160 10.78 -5.92 -0.03
C ALA A 160 10.17 -5.77 -1.45
N SER A 161 9.39 -6.76 -1.90
CA SER A 161 8.78 -6.79 -3.23
C SER A 161 7.89 -5.58 -3.52
N TRP A 162 7.00 -5.17 -2.59
CA TRP A 162 6.17 -3.98 -2.85
C TRP A 162 6.96 -2.67 -2.84
N ARG A 163 8.00 -2.56 -1.99
CA ARG A 163 8.87 -1.37 -1.94
C ARG A 163 9.65 -1.21 -3.24
N LEU A 164 10.08 -2.32 -3.83
CA LEU A 164 10.72 -2.35 -5.14
C LEU A 164 9.74 -1.95 -6.26
N LYS A 165 8.47 -2.37 -6.18
CA LYS A 165 7.44 -1.88 -7.11
C LYS A 165 7.23 -0.36 -6.98
N LEU A 166 7.07 0.16 -5.76
CA LEU A 166 6.97 1.60 -5.51
C LEU A 166 8.19 2.35 -6.06
N ALA A 167 9.41 1.88 -5.78
CA ALA A 167 10.64 2.53 -6.22
C ALA A 167 10.87 2.46 -7.74
N ARG A 168 10.43 1.38 -8.40
CA ARG A 168 10.49 1.22 -9.86
C ARG A 168 9.48 2.12 -10.57
N GLU A 169 8.25 2.16 -10.09
CA GLU A 169 7.14 2.88 -10.73
C GLU A 169 6.96 4.31 -10.18
N ARG A 170 7.93 4.84 -9.41
CA ARG A 170 7.75 6.12 -8.71
C ARG A 170 7.55 7.33 -9.63
N GLU A 171 8.01 7.31 -10.89
CA GLU A 171 7.75 8.43 -11.80
C GLU A 171 6.26 8.48 -12.19
N ARG A 172 5.63 7.32 -12.50
CA ARG A 172 4.16 7.18 -12.68
C ARG A 172 3.37 7.69 -11.46
N LEU A 173 3.93 7.51 -10.25
CA LEU A 173 3.34 7.96 -8.99
C LEU A 173 3.65 9.43 -8.63
N ARG A 174 4.69 10.02 -9.22
CA ARG A 174 5.03 11.46 -9.14
C ARG A 174 4.25 12.30 -10.15
N ASP A 175 3.93 11.73 -11.31
CA ASP A 175 3.12 12.38 -12.36
C ASP A 175 1.65 12.59 -11.94
N LYS A 176 1.25 12.05 -10.78
CA LYS A 176 -0.08 12.23 -10.18
C LYS A 176 -0.28 13.65 -9.69
N ARG A 177 -1.48 14.18 -9.92
CA ARG A 177 -1.92 15.53 -9.55
C ARG A 177 -3.01 15.51 -8.48
N VAL A 178 -3.81 14.44 -8.43
CA VAL A 178 -4.91 14.26 -7.46
C VAL A 178 -4.65 13.05 -6.58
N PHE A 179 -4.67 13.28 -5.27
CA PHE A 179 -4.36 12.29 -4.25
C PHE A 179 -5.61 12.13 -3.38
N LEU A 180 -6.36 11.07 -3.63
CA LEU A 180 -7.60 10.77 -2.91
C LEU A 180 -7.28 9.86 -1.73
N PHE A 181 -7.79 10.16 -0.53
CA PHE A 181 -7.49 9.42 0.69
C PHE A 181 -8.77 8.94 1.34
N ASP A 182 -8.81 7.69 1.80
CA ASP A 182 -9.73 7.34 2.88
C ASP A 182 -9.37 8.09 4.16
N LEU A 183 -10.35 8.28 5.04
CA LEU A 183 -10.15 8.95 6.32
C LEU A 183 -9.75 7.96 7.42
N ASP A 184 -10.62 6.99 7.71
CA ASP A 184 -10.58 6.14 8.90
C ASP A 184 -9.82 4.83 8.64
N GLY A 185 -8.53 4.81 9.01
CA GLY A 185 -7.57 3.72 8.75
C GLY A 185 -6.37 4.16 7.89
N THR A 186 -6.50 5.27 7.18
CA THR A 186 -5.48 5.83 6.26
C THR A 186 -4.90 7.16 6.74
N LEU A 187 -5.75 8.10 7.21
CA LEU A 187 -5.30 9.39 7.77
C LEU A 187 -5.44 9.44 9.30
N VAL A 188 -6.51 8.86 9.85
CA VAL A 188 -6.81 8.84 11.28
C VAL A 188 -7.27 7.46 11.75
N LEU A 189 -7.06 7.16 13.03
CA LEU A 189 -7.67 6.02 13.72
C LEU A 189 -8.52 6.55 14.88
N GLY A 190 -9.83 6.57 14.67
CA GLY A 190 -10.78 7.20 15.58
C GLY A 190 -10.49 8.71 15.73
N ARG A 191 -9.91 9.11 16.86
CA ARG A 191 -9.51 10.51 17.14
C ARG A 191 -8.01 10.76 17.05
N LYS A 192 -7.19 9.75 16.77
CA LYS A 192 -5.73 9.89 16.70
C LYS A 192 -5.28 10.02 15.24
N PRO A 193 -4.40 10.96 14.90
CA PRO A 193 -3.78 11.00 13.57
C PRO A 193 -2.85 9.80 13.37
N ILE A 194 -2.81 9.26 12.15
CA ILE A 194 -1.75 8.35 11.72
C ILE A 194 -0.48 9.18 11.52
N GLY A 195 0.67 8.64 11.95
CA GLY A 195 1.95 9.35 11.90
C GLY A 195 2.32 9.79 10.49
N GLY A 196 2.78 11.03 10.33
CA GLY A 196 3.15 11.62 9.04
C GLY A 196 1.98 11.91 8.08
N ALA A 197 0.73 11.52 8.39
CA ALA A 197 -0.40 11.75 7.48
C ALA A 197 -0.66 13.24 7.24
N GLY A 198 -0.74 14.05 8.30
CA GLY A 198 -0.91 15.51 8.18
C GLY A 198 0.26 16.16 7.44
N GLU A 199 1.49 15.76 7.75
CA GLU A 199 2.71 16.27 7.10
C GLU A 199 2.75 15.92 5.60
N PHE A 200 2.21 14.75 5.20
CA PHE A 200 2.09 14.36 3.81
C PHE A 200 1.06 15.20 3.05
N LEU A 201 -0.13 15.43 3.63
CA LEU A 201 -1.13 16.33 3.04
C LEU A 201 -0.57 17.76 2.88
N ASP A 202 0.15 18.26 3.89
CA ASP A 202 0.84 19.56 3.86
C ASP A 202 1.91 19.61 2.76
N PHE A 203 2.69 18.53 2.59
CA PHE A 203 3.67 18.39 1.52
C PHE A 203 3.01 18.43 0.13
N LEU A 204 1.89 17.75 -0.06
CA LEU A 204 1.14 17.77 -1.32
C LEU A 204 0.64 19.20 -1.64
N LYS A 205 0.00 19.89 -0.67
CA LYS A 205 -0.47 21.28 -0.87
C LYS A 205 0.68 22.24 -1.20
N ARG A 206 1.83 22.12 -0.52
CA ARG A 206 3.04 22.93 -0.80
C ARG A 206 3.69 22.61 -2.16
N SER A 207 3.37 21.46 -2.74
CA SER A 207 3.85 21.01 -4.05
C SER A 207 2.83 21.27 -5.17
N GLU A 208 1.78 22.06 -4.90
CA GLU A 208 0.67 22.35 -5.83
C GLU A 208 -0.11 21.10 -6.30
N LEU A 209 -0.04 20.02 -5.51
CA LEU A 209 -0.79 18.77 -5.69
C LEU A 209 -2.10 18.82 -4.88
N LYS A 210 -3.14 18.15 -5.36
CA LYS A 210 -4.50 18.20 -4.78
C LYS A 210 -4.77 17.02 -3.85
N PRO A 211 -4.65 17.15 -2.51
CA PRO A 211 -5.18 16.16 -1.59
C PRO A 211 -6.71 16.24 -1.55
N VAL A 212 -7.38 15.10 -1.46
CA VAL A 212 -8.84 14.98 -1.38
C VAL A 212 -9.18 13.91 -0.36
N VAL A 213 -9.90 14.24 0.71
CA VAL A 213 -10.41 13.24 1.66
C VAL A 213 -11.75 12.73 1.18
N VAL A 214 -11.80 11.43 0.90
CA VAL A 214 -12.99 10.69 0.47
C VAL A 214 -13.54 9.91 1.65
N THR A 215 -14.81 10.14 2.02
CA THR A 215 -15.43 9.42 3.15
C THR A 215 -16.82 8.89 2.82
N ASN A 216 -17.10 7.67 3.30
CA ASN A 216 -18.44 7.13 3.31
C ASN A 216 -19.30 7.63 4.48
N ASN A 217 -18.71 8.24 5.52
CA ASN A 217 -19.42 8.61 6.74
C ASN A 217 -20.49 9.68 6.48
N SER A 218 -21.73 9.23 6.34
CA SER A 218 -22.88 10.08 6.01
C SER A 218 -23.53 10.77 7.22
N SER A 219 -22.96 10.62 8.43
CA SER A 219 -23.45 11.28 9.65
C SER A 219 -22.90 12.71 9.86
N LEU A 220 -22.03 13.18 8.96
CA LEU A 220 -21.26 14.41 9.04
C LEU A 220 -21.51 15.32 7.83
N THR A 221 -21.48 16.64 8.05
CA THR A 221 -21.40 17.63 6.96
C THR A 221 -19.97 17.72 6.40
N ARG A 222 -19.76 18.42 5.29
CA ARG A 222 -18.41 18.73 4.80
C ARG A 222 -17.62 19.54 5.84
N ASP A 223 -18.26 20.54 6.46
CA ASP A 223 -17.69 21.36 7.53
C ASP A 223 -17.25 20.51 8.75
N ASP A 224 -18.07 19.54 9.17
CA ASP A 224 -17.73 18.62 10.26
C ASP A 224 -16.44 17.84 9.94
N VAL A 225 -16.26 17.42 8.68
CA VAL A 225 -15.07 16.69 8.21
C VAL A 225 -13.85 17.61 8.12
N LEU A 226 -13.99 18.84 7.60
CA LEU A 226 -12.93 19.84 7.56
C LEU A 226 -12.44 20.20 8.97
N VAL A 227 -13.35 20.39 9.92
CA VAL A 227 -13.04 20.59 11.34
C VAL A 227 -12.32 19.39 11.93
N ARG A 228 -12.80 18.16 11.68
CA ARG A 228 -12.13 16.93 12.14
C ARG A 228 -10.69 16.83 11.61
N ILE A 229 -10.47 17.13 10.33
CA ILE A 229 -9.16 17.07 9.69
C ILE A 229 -8.21 18.12 10.29
N ARG A 230 -8.64 19.37 10.41
CA ARG A 230 -7.85 20.43 11.06
C ARG A 230 -7.49 20.06 12.50
N ASP A 231 -8.45 19.61 13.29
CA ASP A 231 -8.27 19.39 14.72
C ASP A 231 -7.48 18.11 15.04
N THR A 232 -7.42 17.14 14.11
CA THR A 232 -6.65 15.89 14.29
C THR A 232 -5.30 15.87 13.57
N LEU A 233 -5.22 16.40 12.34
CA LEU A 233 -4.02 16.36 11.49
C LEU A 233 -3.25 17.69 11.46
N GLY A 234 -3.86 18.79 11.92
CA GLY A 234 -3.26 20.13 11.87
C GLY A 234 -3.31 20.79 10.48
N VAL A 235 -3.99 20.16 9.51
CA VAL A 235 -4.01 20.57 8.10
C VAL A 235 -5.30 21.34 7.79
N MET A 236 -5.17 22.48 7.10
CA MET A 236 -6.30 23.21 6.54
C MET A 236 -6.58 22.71 5.13
N LEU A 237 -7.74 22.10 4.92
CA LEU A 237 -8.26 21.72 3.60
C LEU A 237 -9.32 22.72 3.11
N GLU A 238 -9.44 22.84 1.80
CA GLU A 238 -10.50 23.61 1.13
C GLU A 238 -11.77 22.77 0.95
N GLU A 239 -12.90 23.39 0.61
CA GLU A 239 -14.17 22.66 0.43
C GLU A 239 -14.14 21.59 -0.67
N ASP A 240 -13.40 21.80 -1.75
CA ASP A 240 -13.27 20.84 -2.85
C ASP A 240 -12.26 19.70 -2.58
N GLU A 241 -11.57 19.76 -1.42
CA GLU A 241 -10.63 18.77 -0.90
C GLU A 241 -11.30 17.79 0.07
N VAL A 242 -12.63 17.83 0.20
CA VAL A 242 -13.44 16.84 0.91
C VAL A 242 -14.56 16.37 -0.02
N TYR A 243 -14.72 15.05 -0.13
CA TYR A 243 -15.79 14.43 -0.91
C TYR A 243 -16.48 13.31 -0.14
N SER A 244 -17.80 13.41 0.03
CA SER A 244 -18.57 12.48 0.85
C SER A 244 -19.58 11.67 0.04
N SER A 245 -19.95 10.50 0.54
CA SER A 245 -21.07 9.70 0.02
C SER A 245 -22.38 10.48 -0.05
N VAL A 246 -22.59 11.44 0.86
CA VAL A 246 -23.76 12.34 0.87
C VAL A 246 -23.67 13.37 -0.24
N GLU A 247 -22.50 13.95 -0.53
CA GLU A 247 -22.32 14.88 -1.65
C GLU A 247 -22.59 14.17 -2.99
N PHE A 248 -22.13 12.92 -3.13
CA PHE A 248 -22.42 12.09 -4.31
C PHE A 248 -23.91 11.72 -4.42
N PHE A 249 -24.56 11.38 -3.30
CA PHE A 249 -26.02 11.19 -3.28
C PHE A 249 -26.75 12.48 -3.69
N ALA A 250 -26.36 13.63 -3.14
CA ALA A 250 -26.98 14.92 -3.40
C ALA A 250 -26.80 15.35 -4.87
N SER A 251 -25.63 15.15 -5.47
CA SER A 251 -25.40 15.48 -6.88
C SER A 251 -26.27 14.65 -7.84
N ARG A 252 -26.67 13.43 -7.44
CA ARG A 252 -27.48 12.52 -8.26
C ARG A 252 -28.97 12.58 -7.97
N PHE A 253 -29.38 12.81 -6.72
CA PHE A 253 -30.77 12.70 -6.27
C PHE A 253 -31.32 13.94 -5.54
N GLY A 254 -30.51 14.95 -5.24
CA GLY A 254 -30.96 16.15 -4.51
C GLY A 254 -32.05 16.95 -5.22
N SER A 255 -32.20 16.79 -6.53
CA SER A 255 -33.28 17.38 -7.35
C SER A 255 -34.28 16.33 -7.88
N SER A 256 -34.28 15.10 -7.34
CA SER A 256 -35.09 13.97 -7.82
C SER A 256 -36.40 13.74 -7.05
N GLY A 257 -36.82 14.67 -6.19
CA GLY A 257 -38.02 14.57 -5.37
C GLY A 257 -37.72 14.53 -3.86
N LYS A 258 -38.75 14.22 -3.07
CA LYS A 258 -38.68 14.20 -1.59
C LYS A 258 -38.40 12.79 -1.08
N PHE A 259 -37.45 12.65 -0.15
CA PHE A 259 -37.14 11.34 0.44
C PHE A 259 -37.33 11.30 1.95
N TYR A 260 -37.75 10.13 2.44
CA TYR A 260 -37.71 9.82 3.86
C TYR A 260 -36.26 9.42 4.21
N TYR A 261 -35.49 10.38 4.70
CA TYR A 261 -34.09 10.13 5.06
C TYR A 261 -33.97 9.43 6.40
N LEU A 262 -33.18 8.34 6.43
CA LEU A 262 -32.52 7.85 7.64
C LEU A 262 -31.11 8.46 7.66
N LEU A 263 -31.06 9.74 8.02
CA LEU A 263 -29.87 10.58 8.20
C LEU A 263 -30.11 11.56 9.36
N PRO A 264 -29.05 12.09 10.00
CA PRO A 264 -29.16 13.21 10.94
C PRO A 264 -29.73 14.45 10.24
N ARG A 265 -30.66 15.15 10.91
CA ARG A 265 -31.36 16.30 10.31
C ARG A 265 -30.43 17.39 9.76
N ARG A 266 -29.37 17.72 10.51
CA ARG A 266 -28.38 18.74 10.11
C ARG A 266 -27.69 18.43 8.77
N VAL A 267 -27.53 17.15 8.42
CA VAL A 267 -26.87 16.73 7.18
C VAL A 267 -27.81 16.95 5.99
N VAL A 268 -29.08 16.56 6.14
CA VAL A 268 -30.14 16.77 5.13
C VAL A 268 -30.32 18.26 4.83
N GLU A 269 -30.39 19.08 5.88
CA GLU A 269 -30.51 20.54 5.78
C GLU A 269 -29.27 21.19 5.14
N TYR A 270 -28.05 20.78 5.53
CA TYR A 270 -26.79 21.31 4.99
C TYR A 270 -26.65 21.11 3.47
N TYR A 271 -27.02 19.92 2.96
CA TYR A 271 -26.98 19.62 1.53
C TYR A 271 -28.25 20.06 0.77
N GLY A 272 -29.18 20.77 1.41
CA GLY A 272 -30.41 21.29 0.78
C GLY A 272 -31.35 20.19 0.26
N LEU A 273 -31.34 19.01 0.88
CA LEU A 273 -32.08 17.83 0.42
C LEU A 273 -33.56 17.89 0.83
N GLU A 274 -34.49 17.84 -0.13
CA GLU A 274 -35.92 17.86 0.17
C GLU A 274 -36.37 16.59 0.90
N HIS A 275 -37.07 16.78 2.03
CA HIS A 275 -37.51 15.70 2.92
C HIS A 275 -39.01 15.73 3.21
N CYS A 276 -39.52 14.63 3.77
CA CYS A 276 -40.95 14.39 4.02
C CYS A 276 -41.17 13.62 5.33
N TRP A 277 -40.40 13.93 6.39
CA TRP A 277 -40.57 13.28 7.70
C TRP A 277 -41.94 13.54 8.35
N ASP A 278 -42.52 14.72 8.13
CA ASP A 278 -43.78 15.14 8.77
C ASP A 278 -45.03 14.60 8.04
N ASP A 279 -44.91 14.27 6.74
CA ASP A 279 -45.90 13.51 5.96
C ASP A 279 -45.18 12.46 5.09
N PRO A 280 -44.99 11.24 5.62
CA PRO A 280 -44.23 10.20 4.93
C PRO A 280 -44.86 9.73 3.61
N GLU A 281 -46.18 9.90 3.42
CA GLU A 281 -46.86 9.43 2.20
C GLU A 281 -46.48 10.25 0.97
N GLU A 282 -46.10 11.52 1.15
CA GLU A 282 -45.56 12.39 0.08
C GLU A 282 -44.19 11.93 -0.44
N CYS A 283 -43.46 11.08 0.29
CA CYS A 283 -42.11 10.68 -0.10
C CYS A 283 -42.07 9.86 -1.39
N ASP A 284 -41.16 10.17 -2.30
CA ASP A 284 -40.86 9.38 -3.50
C ASP A 284 -40.08 8.09 -3.17
N GLY A 285 -39.36 8.09 -2.05
CA GLY A 285 -38.58 6.96 -1.58
C GLY A 285 -38.04 7.10 -0.16
N VAL A 286 -37.31 6.07 0.26
CA VAL A 286 -36.49 6.04 1.47
C VAL A 286 -35.03 6.09 1.04
N ALA A 287 -34.25 6.97 1.68
CA ALA A 287 -32.81 7.09 1.47
C ALA A 287 -32.08 6.83 2.80
N VAL A 288 -31.25 5.79 2.83
CA VAL A 288 -30.61 5.29 4.06
C VAL A 288 -29.14 5.68 4.12
N GLY A 289 -28.74 6.35 5.20
CA GLY A 289 -27.36 6.61 5.58
C GLY A 289 -27.13 6.32 7.06
N PHE A 290 -26.08 6.92 7.62
CA PHE A 290 -25.64 6.68 8.99
C PHE A 290 -26.37 7.60 9.97
N ASP A 291 -27.52 7.15 10.45
CA ASP A 291 -28.33 7.89 11.40
C ASP A 291 -28.11 7.42 12.84
N ARG A 292 -27.45 8.26 13.64
CA ARG A 292 -27.20 8.02 15.08
C ARG A 292 -28.37 8.47 15.97
N GLU A 293 -29.37 9.15 15.40
CA GLU A 293 -30.60 9.61 16.04
C GLU A 293 -31.82 8.77 15.60
N LEU A 294 -31.55 7.58 15.04
CA LEU A 294 -32.55 6.66 14.53
C LEU A 294 -33.48 6.17 15.64
N THR A 295 -34.79 6.21 15.37
CA THR A 295 -35.83 5.71 16.28
C THR A 295 -36.63 4.58 15.63
N TYR A 296 -37.30 3.77 16.46
CA TYR A 296 -38.20 2.72 15.96
C TYR A 296 -39.31 3.27 15.06
N GLY A 297 -39.85 4.46 15.37
CA GLY A 297 -40.85 5.13 14.52
C GLY A 297 -40.34 5.38 13.11
N ARG A 298 -39.13 5.95 12.98
CA ARG A 298 -38.51 6.22 11.67
C ARG A 298 -38.20 4.95 10.88
N LEU A 299 -37.85 3.86 11.57
CA LEU A 299 -37.71 2.53 10.94
C LEU A 299 -39.06 1.95 10.48
N ALA A 300 -40.13 2.13 11.26
CA ALA A 300 -41.46 1.67 10.90
C ALA A 300 -42.01 2.42 9.68
N ASP A 301 -41.90 3.75 9.67
CA ASP A 301 -42.29 4.59 8.52
C ASP A 301 -41.55 4.17 7.24
N ALA A 302 -40.22 4.09 7.32
CA ALA A 302 -39.38 3.64 6.21
C ALA A 302 -39.79 2.24 5.71
N SER A 303 -40.02 1.29 6.60
CA SER A 303 -40.46 -0.07 6.24
C SER A 303 -41.82 -0.07 5.53
N LEU A 304 -42.79 0.73 6.00
CA LEU A 304 -44.11 0.83 5.38
C LEU A 304 -44.06 1.49 3.99
N LEU A 305 -43.23 2.53 3.82
CA LEU A 305 -43.01 3.15 2.51
C LEU A 305 -42.40 2.17 1.50
N LEU A 306 -41.40 1.39 1.94
CA LEU A 306 -40.77 0.37 1.10
C LEU A 306 -41.76 -0.75 0.70
N GLN A 307 -42.62 -1.21 1.62
CA GLN A 307 -43.68 -2.18 1.33
C GLN A 307 -44.74 -1.65 0.35
N ARG A 308 -44.97 -0.33 0.31
CA ARG A 308 -45.82 0.35 -0.68
C ARG A 308 -45.15 0.57 -2.04
N GLY A 309 -43.92 0.10 -2.23
CA GLY A 309 -43.20 0.21 -3.50
C GLY A 309 -42.49 1.55 -3.73
N LYS A 310 -42.39 2.43 -2.73
CA LYS A 310 -41.58 3.68 -2.82
C LYS A 310 -40.10 3.34 -3.03
N ARG A 311 -39.31 4.23 -3.64
CA ARG A 311 -37.91 3.92 -4.02
C ARG A 311 -37.04 3.56 -2.80
N PHE A 312 -36.07 2.65 -2.96
CA PHE A 312 -35.09 2.31 -1.92
C PHE A 312 -33.67 2.71 -2.37
N LEU A 313 -33.07 3.70 -1.70
CA LEU A 313 -31.71 4.17 -1.98
C LEU A 313 -30.81 3.98 -0.74
N LEU A 314 -29.57 3.54 -0.94
CA LEU A 314 -28.56 3.38 0.11
C LEU A 314 -27.36 4.28 -0.20
N ILE A 315 -27.03 5.20 0.70
CA ILE A 315 -26.01 6.24 0.48
C ILE A 315 -24.59 5.65 0.49
N HIS A 316 -24.34 4.66 1.35
CA HIS A 316 -23.13 3.83 1.35
C HIS A 316 -23.41 2.44 1.98
N PRO A 317 -22.70 1.38 1.58
CA PRO A 317 -22.99 0.00 2.00
C PRO A 317 -22.33 -0.44 3.32
N ASP A 318 -21.57 0.43 3.99
CA ASP A 318 -20.79 0.02 5.16
C ASP A 318 -21.68 -0.53 6.27
N LEU A 319 -21.34 -1.72 6.76
CA LEU A 319 -22.13 -2.41 7.78
C LEU A 319 -21.81 -1.90 9.20
N ARG A 320 -20.58 -1.45 9.43
CA ARG A 320 -20.03 -1.19 10.77
C ARG A 320 -19.20 0.10 10.79
N TYR A 321 -19.45 0.91 11.80
CA TYR A 321 -18.67 2.11 12.11
C TYR A 321 -17.69 1.78 13.26
N PRO A 322 -16.37 2.00 13.10
CA PRO A 322 -15.39 1.77 14.17
C PRO A 322 -15.45 2.87 15.25
N SER A 323 -15.55 2.49 16.51
CA SER A 323 -15.52 3.39 17.67
C SER A 323 -14.57 2.89 18.77
N GLU A 324 -14.26 3.74 19.75
CA GLU A 324 -13.39 3.39 20.88
C GLU A 324 -13.94 2.24 21.74
N GLU A 325 -15.26 2.03 21.74
CA GLU A 325 -15.96 0.96 22.47
C GLU A 325 -16.17 -0.31 21.62
N GLY A 326 -15.75 -0.30 20.34
CA GLY A 326 -15.96 -1.38 19.37
C GLY A 326 -16.77 -0.95 18.15
N PHE A 327 -17.37 -1.91 17.46
CA PHE A 327 -18.14 -1.65 16.23
C PHE A 327 -19.60 -1.26 16.52
N LEU A 328 -20.04 -0.16 15.91
CA LEU A 328 -21.44 0.30 15.93
C LEU A 328 -22.12 -0.02 14.59
N PRO A 329 -23.46 -0.16 14.53
CA PRO A 329 -24.19 -0.29 13.27
C PRO A 329 -24.04 0.98 12.41
N ASP A 330 -23.91 0.77 11.10
CA ASP A 330 -23.80 1.84 10.09
C ASP A 330 -24.89 1.67 8.99
N ALA A 331 -24.93 2.55 7.98
CA ALA A 331 -25.96 2.65 6.95
C ALA A 331 -26.34 1.31 6.30
N GLY A 332 -25.34 0.48 5.98
CA GLY A 332 -25.54 -0.86 5.43
C GLY A 332 -26.27 -1.79 6.40
N SER A 333 -25.98 -1.73 7.70
CA SER A 333 -26.72 -2.51 8.72
C SER A 333 -28.17 -2.05 8.87
N ILE A 334 -28.40 -0.73 8.81
CA ILE A 334 -29.77 -0.17 8.83
C ILE A 334 -30.54 -0.63 7.58
N ALA A 335 -29.90 -0.63 6.40
CA ALA A 335 -30.49 -1.14 5.17
C ALA A 335 -30.80 -2.64 5.26
N ARG A 336 -29.86 -3.48 5.70
CA ARG A 336 -30.05 -4.95 5.88
C ARG A 336 -31.26 -5.25 6.79
N LEU A 337 -31.50 -4.44 7.83
CA LEU A 337 -32.70 -4.56 8.67
C LEU A 337 -33.99 -4.30 7.86
N LEU A 338 -34.03 -3.22 7.08
CA LEU A 338 -35.18 -2.91 6.22
C LEU A 338 -35.40 -3.98 5.14
N GLU A 339 -34.33 -4.50 4.53
CA GLU A 339 -34.45 -5.62 3.58
C GLU A 339 -35.07 -6.86 4.23
N ALA A 340 -34.61 -7.24 5.43
CA ALA A 340 -35.09 -8.42 6.15
C ALA A 340 -36.59 -8.31 6.54
N VAL A 341 -37.09 -7.09 6.76
CA VAL A 341 -38.52 -6.85 7.07
C VAL A 341 -39.37 -6.73 5.81
N THR A 342 -38.85 -6.13 4.73
CA THR A 342 -39.64 -5.75 3.55
C THR A 342 -39.49 -6.68 2.34
N GLY A 343 -38.45 -7.53 2.33
CA GLY A 343 -38.10 -8.38 1.18
C GLY A 343 -37.54 -7.61 -0.02
N ARG A 344 -37.28 -6.30 0.11
CA ARG A 344 -36.78 -5.43 -0.97
C ARG A 344 -35.34 -4.99 -0.69
N SER A 345 -34.50 -5.00 -1.72
CA SER A 345 -33.14 -4.44 -1.68
C SER A 345 -33.07 -3.01 -2.23
N PRO A 346 -32.03 -2.23 -1.88
CA PRO A 346 -31.75 -0.94 -2.51
C PRO A 346 -31.64 -1.04 -4.03
N GLU A 347 -32.32 -0.14 -4.73
CA GLU A 347 -32.26 0.04 -6.19
C GLU A 347 -30.96 0.73 -6.63
N TRP A 348 -30.33 1.47 -5.71
CA TRP A 348 -29.03 2.11 -5.90
C TRP A 348 -28.25 2.09 -4.59
N VAL A 349 -26.94 1.89 -4.70
CA VAL A 349 -25.97 1.88 -3.60
C VAL A 349 -24.83 2.83 -3.98
N GLY A 350 -24.66 3.90 -3.21
CA GLY A 350 -23.60 4.88 -3.39
C GLY A 350 -22.32 4.55 -2.63
N GLY A 351 -21.36 5.49 -2.68
CA GLY A 351 -20.13 5.42 -1.89
C GLY A 351 -19.17 4.30 -2.31
N LYS A 352 -18.11 4.11 -1.52
CA LYS A 352 -17.16 2.99 -1.67
C LYS A 352 -17.91 1.67 -1.44
N PRO A 353 -17.72 0.60 -2.24
CA PRO A 353 -16.66 0.39 -3.24
C PRO A 353 -16.95 0.90 -4.66
N SER A 354 -18.06 1.59 -4.94
CA SER A 354 -18.46 1.87 -6.33
C SER A 354 -17.46 2.79 -7.04
N GLY A 355 -16.89 2.34 -8.17
CA GLY A 355 -16.04 3.19 -9.00
C GLY A 355 -16.73 4.46 -9.54
N GLU A 356 -18.08 4.46 -9.63
CA GLU A 356 -18.86 5.65 -10.01
C GLU A 356 -18.63 6.82 -9.02
N PHE A 357 -18.34 6.52 -7.75
CA PHE A 357 -18.14 7.53 -6.71
C PHE A 357 -16.91 8.41 -7.01
N ILE A 358 -15.75 7.80 -7.29
CA ILE A 358 -14.54 8.56 -7.64
C ILE A 358 -14.63 9.11 -9.06
N GLY A 359 -15.16 8.34 -10.02
CA GLY A 359 -15.37 8.82 -11.39
C GLY A 359 -16.23 10.08 -11.46
N HIS A 360 -17.26 10.20 -10.60
CA HIS A 360 -18.06 11.42 -10.48
C HIS A 360 -17.24 12.60 -9.88
N TYR A 361 -16.41 12.37 -8.86
CA TYR A 361 -15.52 13.41 -8.35
C TYR A 361 -14.58 13.93 -9.45
N LEU A 362 -13.85 13.04 -10.12
CA LEU A 362 -12.86 13.39 -11.14
C LEU A 362 -13.50 14.15 -12.31
N SER A 363 -14.57 13.60 -12.89
CA SER A 363 -15.28 14.23 -14.02
C SER A 363 -15.90 15.59 -13.66
N SER A 364 -16.47 15.75 -12.45
CA SER A 364 -17.05 17.03 -12.02
C SER A 364 -16.02 18.12 -11.71
N ARG A 365 -14.75 17.75 -11.45
CA ARG A 365 -13.63 18.70 -11.27
C ARG A 365 -12.72 18.82 -12.51
N GLY A 366 -12.95 18.03 -13.57
CA GLY A 366 -12.15 18.05 -14.80
C GLY A 366 -10.79 17.36 -14.68
N TYR A 367 -10.66 16.39 -13.76
CA TYR A 367 -9.48 15.54 -13.61
C TYR A 367 -9.64 14.21 -14.37
N SER A 368 -8.52 13.65 -14.81
CA SER A 368 -8.43 12.33 -15.44
C SER A 368 -8.10 11.21 -14.45
N GLU A 369 -8.41 9.97 -14.83
CA GLU A 369 -8.04 8.77 -14.09
C GLU A 369 -6.51 8.61 -14.03
N SER A 370 -5.81 8.93 -15.12
CA SER A 370 -4.36 8.80 -15.24
C SER A 370 -3.57 9.74 -14.33
N GLU A 371 -4.07 10.95 -14.05
CA GLU A 371 -3.44 11.89 -13.10
C GLU A 371 -3.85 11.64 -11.63
N SER A 372 -4.66 10.61 -11.37
CA SER A 372 -5.26 10.35 -10.06
C SER A 372 -4.70 9.09 -9.39
N VAL A 373 -4.64 9.12 -8.05
CA VAL A 373 -4.25 7.99 -7.21
C VAL A 373 -5.09 7.96 -5.91
N TYR A 374 -5.54 6.78 -5.50
CA TYR A 374 -6.29 6.57 -4.26
C TYR A 374 -5.41 5.93 -3.17
N PHE A 375 -5.59 6.33 -1.92
CA PHE A 375 -4.96 5.76 -0.74
C PHE A 375 -6.03 5.23 0.20
N GLY A 376 -5.94 3.97 0.61
CA GLY A 376 -6.91 3.33 1.48
C GLY A 376 -6.32 2.15 2.23
N ASP A 377 -7.01 1.68 3.26
CA ASP A 377 -6.56 0.58 4.14
C ASP A 377 -7.38 -0.70 3.98
N ARG A 378 -8.37 -0.74 3.08
CA ARG A 378 -9.28 -1.88 2.90
C ARG A 378 -9.29 -2.44 1.48
N LEU A 379 -9.01 -3.74 1.36
CA LEU A 379 -9.08 -4.47 0.08
C LEU A 379 -10.47 -4.41 -0.57
N TYR A 380 -11.52 -4.62 0.22
CA TYR A 380 -12.88 -4.82 -0.30
C TYR A 380 -13.66 -3.52 -0.56
N THR A 381 -13.25 -2.39 0.02
CA THR A 381 -13.78 -1.05 -0.33
C THR A 381 -12.84 -0.29 -1.25
N ASP A 382 -11.62 -0.03 -0.79
CA ASP A 382 -10.78 1.05 -1.33
C ASP A 382 -10.00 0.59 -2.56
N VAL A 383 -9.33 -0.55 -2.45
CA VAL A 383 -8.63 -1.17 -3.58
C VAL A 383 -9.61 -1.59 -4.66
N LYS A 384 -10.76 -2.15 -4.28
CA LYS A 384 -11.84 -2.45 -5.21
C LYS A 384 -12.31 -1.19 -5.96
N MET A 385 -12.59 -0.10 -5.23
CA MET A 385 -13.10 1.15 -5.82
C MET A 385 -12.11 1.79 -6.80
N GLY A 386 -10.85 1.92 -6.42
CA GLY A 386 -9.86 2.54 -7.32
C GLY A 386 -9.63 1.71 -8.58
N LEU A 387 -9.63 0.37 -8.47
CA LEU A 387 -9.60 -0.52 -9.63
C LEU A 387 -10.85 -0.42 -10.51
N GLU A 388 -12.06 -0.33 -9.93
CA GLU A 388 -13.29 -0.07 -10.69
C GLU A 388 -13.31 1.33 -11.33
N SER A 389 -12.56 2.29 -10.77
CA SER A 389 -12.42 3.65 -11.29
C SER A 389 -11.30 3.81 -12.32
N GLY A 390 -10.49 2.77 -12.57
CA GLY A 390 -9.33 2.83 -13.47
C GLY A 390 -8.16 3.69 -12.98
N ILE A 391 -8.10 4.01 -11.68
CA ILE A 391 -7.02 4.81 -11.07
C ILE A 391 -6.01 3.92 -10.35
N ASP A 392 -4.80 4.45 -10.16
CA ASP A 392 -3.80 3.78 -9.33
C ASP A 392 -4.24 3.80 -7.85
N VAL A 393 -3.96 2.72 -7.12
CA VAL A 393 -4.28 2.61 -5.69
C VAL A 393 -3.04 2.25 -4.90
N VAL A 394 -2.81 2.97 -3.81
CA VAL A 394 -1.81 2.67 -2.78
C VAL A 394 -2.56 2.15 -1.55
N LEU A 395 -2.51 0.84 -1.35
CA LEU A 395 -2.95 0.22 -0.10
C LEU A 395 -1.94 0.59 1.01
N VAL A 396 -2.42 1.20 2.10
CA VAL A 396 -1.63 1.45 3.31
C VAL A 396 -1.95 0.40 4.38
N LEU A 397 -0.92 -0.05 5.11
CA LEU A 397 -1.06 -1.10 6.13
C LEU A 397 -1.34 -0.54 7.53
N THR A 398 -1.90 0.67 7.63
CA THR A 398 -2.13 1.39 8.89
C THR A 398 -3.52 1.15 9.51
N GLY A 399 -4.40 0.44 8.80
CA GLY A 399 -5.79 0.24 9.19
C GLY A 399 -6.19 -1.24 9.23
N GLU A 400 -7.23 -1.61 8.50
CA GLU A 400 -7.85 -2.94 8.57
C GLU A 400 -7.04 -4.04 7.85
N THR A 401 -6.36 -3.73 6.75
CA THR A 401 -5.56 -4.71 6.00
C THR A 401 -4.13 -4.79 6.53
N GLY A 402 -3.72 -5.98 6.95
CA GLY A 402 -2.35 -6.28 7.37
C GLY A 402 -1.52 -6.95 6.27
N ILE A 403 -0.24 -7.21 6.58
CA ILE A 403 0.68 -7.91 5.66
C ILE A 403 0.22 -9.34 5.33
N SER A 404 -0.52 -10.00 6.22
CA SER A 404 -1.05 -11.35 6.05
C SER A 404 -2.19 -11.46 5.04
N ASP A 405 -2.81 -10.34 4.67
CA ASP A 405 -3.94 -10.27 3.74
C ASP A 405 -3.48 -10.01 2.30
N ILE A 406 -2.16 -10.00 2.07
CA ILE A 406 -1.50 -9.67 0.81
C ILE A 406 -0.66 -10.86 0.36
N ASP A 407 -0.78 -11.22 -0.91
CA ASP A 407 0.04 -12.21 -1.58
C ASP A 407 0.78 -11.60 -2.78
N GLU A 408 1.64 -12.39 -3.43
CA GLU A 408 2.38 -11.94 -4.62
C GLU A 408 1.44 -11.61 -5.79
N GLY A 409 0.35 -12.37 -5.95
CA GLY A 409 -0.66 -12.15 -7.00
C GLY A 409 -1.36 -10.80 -6.86
N PHE A 410 -1.52 -10.30 -5.64
CA PHE A 410 -2.00 -8.96 -5.34
C PHE A 410 -1.01 -7.88 -5.79
N LEU A 411 0.29 -8.07 -5.51
CA LEU A 411 1.34 -7.13 -5.91
C LEU A 411 1.55 -7.06 -7.43
N LEU A 412 1.26 -8.14 -8.16
CA LEU A 412 1.38 -8.20 -9.62
C LEU A 412 0.30 -7.41 -10.38
N LYS A 413 -0.80 -6.97 -9.74
CA LYS A 413 -1.84 -6.15 -10.36
C LYS A 413 -1.29 -4.77 -10.70
N ASP A 414 -1.31 -4.34 -11.97
CA ASP A 414 -0.64 -3.12 -12.44
C ASP A 414 -0.94 -1.88 -11.57
N HIS A 415 -2.21 -1.46 -11.52
CA HIS A 415 -2.71 -0.31 -10.76
C HIS A 415 -2.64 -0.43 -9.23
N VAL A 416 -2.09 -1.52 -8.67
CA VAL A 416 -2.05 -1.74 -7.20
C VAL A 416 -0.64 -1.59 -6.66
N PHE A 417 -0.48 -0.69 -5.70
CA PHE A 417 0.73 -0.45 -4.95
C PHE A 417 0.45 -0.72 -3.47
N VAL A 418 1.49 -1.06 -2.72
CA VAL A 418 1.41 -1.23 -1.26
C VAL A 418 2.51 -0.38 -0.63
N ALA A 419 2.17 0.38 0.39
CA ALA A 419 3.10 1.03 1.30
C ALA A 419 2.73 0.63 2.72
N ARG A 420 3.70 0.49 3.63
CA ARG A 420 3.39 0.29 5.04
C ARG A 420 2.53 1.44 5.60
N ASP A 421 2.79 2.65 5.14
CA ASP A 421 2.19 3.91 5.60
C ASP A 421 2.55 5.06 4.61
N LEU A 422 1.99 6.24 4.84
CA LEU A 422 2.24 7.44 4.01
C LEU A 422 3.69 7.96 4.11
N VAL A 423 4.43 7.63 5.17
CA VAL A 423 5.85 8.02 5.33
C VAL A 423 6.76 7.13 4.47
N GLU A 424 6.49 5.83 4.41
CA GLU A 424 7.15 4.89 3.50
C GLU A 424 6.88 5.29 2.03
N TYR A 425 5.64 5.66 1.71
CA TYR A 425 5.29 6.18 0.37
C TYR A 425 6.05 7.47 0.04
N ALA A 426 5.99 8.50 0.91
CA ALA A 426 6.68 9.76 0.71
C ALA A 426 8.21 9.59 0.56
N LEU A 427 8.81 8.67 1.32
CA LEU A 427 10.23 8.36 1.23
C LEU A 427 10.60 7.66 -0.09
N LEU A 428 9.87 6.62 -0.49
CA LEU A 428 10.23 5.81 -1.67
C LEU A 428 9.85 6.49 -2.99
N VAL A 429 8.74 7.23 -3.02
CA VAL A 429 8.28 7.93 -4.21
C VAL A 429 8.93 9.31 -4.33
N TYR A 430 8.91 10.13 -3.28
CA TYR A 430 9.37 11.52 -3.34
C TYR A 430 10.77 11.76 -2.76
N GLY A 431 11.38 10.79 -2.08
CA GLY A 431 12.62 11.01 -1.32
C GLY A 431 12.43 11.85 -0.05
N VAL A 432 11.17 12.13 0.32
CA VAL A 432 10.82 13.07 1.39
C VAL A 432 10.79 12.32 2.73
N ARG A 433 11.53 12.84 3.72
CA ARG A 433 11.53 12.32 5.08
C ARG A 433 10.51 13.07 5.92
N LEU A 434 9.35 12.43 6.11
CA LEU A 434 8.35 12.85 7.09
C LEU A 434 8.70 12.30 8.49
N GLY A 435 7.95 12.73 9.50
CA GLY A 435 8.03 12.29 10.88
C GLY A 435 7.82 10.79 11.07
N ARG A 436 8.21 10.26 12.22
CA ARG A 436 8.10 8.82 12.50
C ARG A 436 6.67 8.45 12.91
N VAL A 437 6.15 7.37 12.31
CA VAL A 437 4.96 6.66 12.80
C VAL A 437 5.33 5.80 14.01
N ASP A 438 4.49 5.77 15.05
CA ASP A 438 4.62 4.84 16.18
C ASP A 438 3.72 3.61 16.01
N TYR A 439 4.26 2.56 15.39
CA TYR A 439 3.54 1.31 15.13
C TYR A 439 3.12 0.56 16.42
N ARG A 440 3.74 0.84 17.58
CA ARG A 440 3.38 0.16 18.84
C ARG A 440 1.95 0.45 19.28
N GLY A 441 1.42 1.61 18.89
CA GLY A 441 0.03 1.99 19.12
C GLY A 441 -0.95 1.50 18.04
N LEU A 442 -0.46 0.88 16.96
CA LEU A 442 -1.23 0.44 15.80
C LEU A 442 -1.47 -1.07 15.76
N GLY A 443 -0.74 -1.86 16.56
CA GLY A 443 -0.86 -3.33 16.59
C GLY A 443 -0.16 -4.06 15.43
N LEU A 444 0.80 -3.38 14.77
CA LEU A 444 1.55 -3.82 13.59
C LEU A 444 3.01 -4.18 13.92
#